data_AF-A0A941ZQC3-F1
#
_entry.id   AF-A0A941ZQC3-F1
#
_cell.length_a   1.000
_cell.length_b   1.000
_cell.length_c   1.000
_cell.angle_alpha   90.00
_cell.angle_beta   90.00
_cell.angle_gamma   90.00
#
_symmetry.space_group_name_H-M   'P 1'
#
loop_
_entity.id
_entity.type
_entity.pdbx_description
1 polymer ?
#
loop_
_entity_poly.entity_id
_entity_poly.type
_entity_poly.pdbx_seq_one_letter_code
_entity_poly.pdbx_strand_id
1 'polypeptide(L)'
;MPFALIFISGGAILALELLASRIMTPYFGVSLYIWTGILSITLVSLALGYWWGGRLAGGSKPGTERRLGLLFAIMPALAGIAIVAACLIYPLTFHALARWSLIGGAFAAC
;
A
#
# COMPACT_ATOMS: atom_id res chain seq x y z
N MET A 1 7.34 13.00 -20.12
CA MET A 1 6.97 11.63 -19.72
C MET A 1 6.84 11.36 -18.20
N PRO A 2 7.39 12.14 -17.24
CA PRO A 2 7.25 11.82 -15.81
C PRO A 2 5.85 12.15 -15.23
N PHE A 3 5.15 13.14 -15.77
CA PHE A 3 3.83 13.56 -15.26
C PHE A 3 2.77 12.47 -15.35
N ALA A 4 2.74 11.71 -16.45
CA ALA A 4 1.80 10.61 -16.63
C ALA A 4 2.02 9.49 -15.62
N LEU A 5 3.28 9.17 -15.29
CA LEU A 5 3.62 8.18 -14.27
C LEU A 5 3.15 8.60 -12.88
N ILE A 6 3.39 9.86 -12.51
CA ILE A 6 2.94 10.41 -11.22
C ILE A 6 1.41 10.39 -11.14
N PHE A 7 0.72 10.81 -12.20
CA PHE A 7 -0.73 10.80 -12.28
C PHE A 7 -1.32 9.38 -12.15
N ILE A 8 -0.78 8.41 -12.91
CA ILE A 8 -1.25 7.01 -12.86
C ILE A 8 -0.94 6.40 -11.50
N SER A 9 0.23 6.65 -10.92
CA SER A 9 0.58 6.12 -9.59
C SER A 9 -0.34 6.66 -8.50
N GLY A 10 -0.62 7.97 -8.48
CA GLY A 10 -1.56 8.58 -7.55
C GLY A 10 -2.99 8.07 -7.75
N GLY A 11 -3.42 7.95 -9.01
CA GLY A 11 -4.72 7.37 -9.35
C GLY A 11 -4.86 5.91 -8.91
N ALA A 12 -3.81 5.11 -9.05
CA ALA A 12 -3.79 3.72 -8.60
C ALA A 12 -3.89 3.61 -7.08
N ILE A 13 -3.19 4.47 -6.32
CA ILE A 13 -3.27 4.51 -4.85
C ILE A 13 -4.69 4.86 -4.40
N LEU A 14 -5.31 5.87 -5.00
CA LEU A 14 -6.70 6.25 -4.69
C LEU A 14 -7.71 5.15 -5.07
N ALA A 15 -7.49 4.44 -6.18
CA ALA A 15 -8.32 3.31 -6.55
C ALA A 15 -8.19 2.16 -5.54
N LEU A 16 -6.97 1.87 -5.06
CA LEU A 16 -6.72 0.86 -4.03
C LEU A 16 -7.37 1.21 -2.69
N GLU A 17 -7.28 2.47 -2.26
CA GLU A 17 -7.99 2.99 -1.08
C GLU A 17 -9.51 2.72 -1.14
N LEU A 18 -10.12 3.06 -2.28
CA LEU A 18 -11.56 2.84 -2.49
C LEU A 18 -11.91 1.35 -2.53
N LEU A 19 -11.09 0.52 -3.18
CA LEU A 19 -11.26 -0.94 -3.20
C LEU A 19 -11.17 -1.55 -1.79
N ALA A 20 -10.19 -1.13 -0.99
CA ALA A 20 -10.01 -1.60 0.39
C ALA A 20 -11.27 -1.31 1.23
N SER A 21 -11.83 -0.10 1.14
CA SER A 21 -13.06 0.25 1.84
C SER A 21 -14.25 -0.65 1.45
N ARG A 22 -14.35 -1.03 0.17
CA ARG A 22 -15.42 -1.90 -0.34
C ARG A 22 -15.27 -3.34 0.10
N ILE A 23 -14.03 -3.85 0.15
CA ILE A 23 -13.71 -5.18 0.68
C ILE A 23 -14.06 -5.27 2.17
N MET A 24 -13.88 -4.18 2.92
CA MET A 24 -14.14 -4.13 4.37
C MET A 24 -15.62 -3.87 4.73
N THR A 25 -16.39 -3.25 3.82
CA THR A 25 -17.82 -2.93 4.00
C THR A 25 -18.69 -4.11 4.49
N PRO A 26 -18.62 -5.33 3.93
CA PRO A 26 -19.46 -6.44 4.40
C PRO A 26 -19.11 -6.96 5.80
N TYR A 27 -17.92 -6.67 6.32
CA TYR A 27 -17.45 -7.20 7.61
C TYR A 27 -17.63 -6.21 8.76
N PHE A 28 -17.30 -4.93 8.52
CA PHE A 28 -17.29 -3.89 9.55
C PHE A 28 -18.28 -2.74 9.27
N GLY A 29 -18.99 -2.79 8.13
CA GLY A 29 -19.92 -1.75 7.70
C GLY A 29 -19.21 -0.51 7.16
N VAL A 30 -19.99 0.56 6.93
CA VAL A 30 -19.49 1.86 6.46
C VAL A 30 -19.38 2.78 7.66
N SER A 31 -18.23 2.76 8.35
CA SER A 31 -17.94 3.65 9.49
C SER A 31 -16.80 4.60 9.15
N LEU A 32 -16.90 5.85 9.59
CA LEU A 32 -15.82 6.84 9.49
C LEU A 32 -14.53 6.35 10.18
N TYR A 33 -14.65 5.50 11.20
CA TYR A 33 -13.50 4.93 11.89
C TYR A 33 -12.66 4.03 10.97
N ILE A 34 -13.31 3.22 10.15
CA ILE A 34 -12.64 2.32 9.19
C ILE A 34 -12.01 3.11 8.07
N TRP A 35 -12.76 4.06 7.51
CA TRP A 35 -12.29 4.87 6.40
C TRP A 35 -11.06 5.71 6.79
N THR A 36 -11.08 6.33 7.97
CA THR A 36 -9.93 7.07 8.49
C THR A 36 -8.77 6.16 8.89
N GLY A 37 -9.04 4.92 9.33
CA GLY A 37 -8.04 3.90 9.59
C GLY A 37 -7.26 3.52 8.32
N ILE A 38 -7.97 3.17 7.24
CA ILE A 38 -7.40 2.84 5.93
C ILE A 38 -6.52 4.02 5.44
N LEU A 39 -7.07 5.23 5.46
CA LEU A 39 -6.36 6.44 5.01
C LEU A 39 -5.09 6.70 5.83
N SER A 40 -5.15 6.51 7.15
CA SER A 40 -3.99 6.68 8.04
C SER A 40 -2.86 5.71 7.72
N ILE A 41 -3.18 4.44 7.52
CA ILE A 41 -2.21 3.38 7.22
C ILE A 41 -1.59 3.61 5.84
N THR A 42 -2.39 3.99 4.85
CA THR A 42 -1.89 4.32 3.51
C THR A 42 -0.91 5.50 3.55
N LEU A 43 -1.24 6.58 4.27
CA LEU A 43 -0.33 7.72 4.40
C LEU A 43 0.99 7.35 5.10
N VAL A 44 0.92 6.55 6.17
CA VAL A 44 2.11 6.07 6.89
C VAL A 44 2.97 5.18 5.96
N SER A 45 2.35 4.30 5.20
CA SER A 45 3.01 3.44 4.22
C SER A 45 3.69 4.25 3.12
N LEU A 46 3.02 5.27 2.59
CA LEU A 46 3.58 6.19 1.60
C LEU A 46 4.77 6.97 2.17
N ALA A 47 4.66 7.50 3.38
CA ALA A 47 5.75 8.23 4.04
C ALA A 47 7.00 7.35 4.22
N LEU A 48 6.81 6.11 4.68
CA LEU A 48 7.89 5.12 4.78
C LEU A 48 8.49 4.79 3.41
N GLY A 49 7.64 4.59 2.40
CA GLY A 49 8.06 4.30 1.02
C GLY A 49 8.89 5.44 0.42
N TYR A 50 8.47 6.70 0.59
CA TYR A 50 9.21 7.87 0.11
C TYR A 50 10.53 8.07 0.84
N TRP A 51 10.56 7.84 2.16
CA TRP A 51 11.80 7.93 2.93
C TRP A 51 12.83 6.88 2.48
N TRP A 52 12.40 5.64 2.31
CA TRP A 52 13.29 4.56 1.87
C TRP A 52 13.71 4.72 0.41
N GLY A 53 12.77 5.09 -0.47
CA GLY A 53 13.03 5.38 -1.88
C GLY A 53 13.97 6.56 -2.06
N GLY A 54 13.80 7.63 -1.27
CA GLY A 54 14.69 8.79 -1.25
C GLY A 54 16.10 8.46 -0.76
N ARG A 55 16.22 7.63 0.29
CA ARG A 55 17.52 7.17 0.80
C ARG A 55 18.26 6.28 -0.20
N LEU A 56 17.54 5.45 -0.95
CA LEU A 56 18.10 4.61 -2.04
C LEU A 56 18.53 5.46 -3.24
N ALA A 57 17.81 6.54 -3.55
CA ALA A 57 18.11 7.44 -4.66
C ALA A 57 19.23 8.46 -4.35
N GLY A 58 19.43 8.83 -3.07
CA GLY A 58 20.37 9.88 -2.65
C GLY A 58 21.87 9.58 -2.77
N GLY A 59 22.26 8.43 -3.33
CA GLY A 59 23.66 8.06 -3.54
C GLY A 59 24.21 8.53 -4.88
N SER A 60 24.47 9.83 -5.05
CA SER A 60 25.08 10.41 -6.26
C SER A 60 26.53 9.94 -6.46
N LYS A 61 26.72 8.74 -7.01
CA LYS A 61 27.99 8.27 -7.56
C LYS A 61 27.89 8.16 -9.09
N PRO A 62 28.93 8.51 -9.87
CA PRO A 62 28.91 8.35 -11.32
C PRO A 62 28.67 6.85 -11.66
N GLY A 63 27.60 6.56 -12.42
CA GLY A 63 27.06 5.20 -12.64
C GLY A 63 25.63 4.97 -12.13
N THR A 64 25.05 5.96 -11.46
CA THR A 64 23.73 5.91 -10.81
C THR A 64 22.55 5.76 -11.78
N GLU A 65 22.68 6.16 -13.05
CA GLU A 65 21.59 6.11 -14.03
C GLU A 65 21.09 4.68 -14.30
N ARG A 66 22.03 3.71 -14.41
CA ARG A 66 21.68 2.29 -14.60
C ARG A 66 21.03 1.69 -13.36
N ARG A 67 21.43 2.17 -12.17
CA ARG A 67 20.89 1.73 -10.87
C ARG A 67 19.50 2.31 -10.62
N LEU A 68 19.27 3.58 -10.98
CA LEU A 68 17.96 4.21 -10.94
C LEU A 68 17.00 3.54 -11.94
N GLY A 69 17.46 3.23 -13.15
CA GLY A 69 16.67 2.50 -14.14
C GLY A 69 16.26 1.10 -13.67
N LEU A 70 17.18 0.37 -13.02
CA LEU A 70 16.87 -0.91 -12.37
C LEU A 70 15.87 -0.72 -11.21
N LEU A 71 16.10 0.23 -10.31
CA LEU A 71 15.16 0.53 -9.21
C LEU A 71 13.75 0.88 -9.73
N PHE A 72 13.66 1.63 -10.83
CA PHE A 72 12.39 1.97 -11.45
C PHE A 72 11.66 0.77 -12.06
N ALA A 73 12.39 -0.26 -12.49
CA ALA A 73 11.81 -1.50 -13.01
C ALA A 73 11.41 -2.48 -11.89
N ILE A 74 12.23 -2.59 -10.84
CA ILE A 74 12.03 -3.58 -9.78
C ILE A 74 10.95 -3.14 -8.78
N MET A 75 10.91 -1.84 -8.41
CA MET A 75 10.00 -1.34 -7.37
C MET A 75 8.51 -1.50 -7.71
N PRO A 76 8.04 -1.20 -8.93
CA PRO A 76 6.64 -1.44 -9.31
C PRO A 76 6.30 -2.93 -9.39
N ALA A 77 7.25 -3.76 -9.84
CA ALA A 77 7.06 -5.21 -9.89
C ALA A 77 6.92 -5.80 -8.47
N LEU A 78 7.75 -5.34 -7.53
CA LEU A 78 7.67 -5.74 -6.13
C LEU A 78 6.37 -5.26 -5.48
N ALA A 79 5.93 -4.03 -5.77
CA ALA A 79 4.64 -3.51 -5.31
C ALA A 79 3.47 -4.34 -5.87
N GLY A 80 3.51 -4.71 -7.16
CA GLY A 80 2.52 -5.60 -7.77
C GLY A 80 2.47 -6.97 -7.09
N ILE A 81 3.63 -7.57 -6.81
CA ILE A 81 3.73 -8.85 -6.07
C ILE A 81 3.16 -8.69 -4.66
N ALA A 82 3.46 -7.59 -3.95
CA ALA A 82 2.95 -7.33 -2.61
C ALA A 82 1.41 -7.18 -2.60
N ILE A 83 0.84 -6.52 -3.61
CA ILE A 83 -0.62 -6.40 -3.76
C ILE A 83 -1.25 -7.77 -4.01
N VAL A 84 -0.66 -8.58 -4.90
CA VAL A 84 -1.15 -9.95 -5.17
C VAL A 84 -1.06 -10.83 -3.94
N ALA A 85 0.05 -10.74 -3.20
CA ALA A 85 0.22 -11.44 -1.93
C ALA A 85 -0.82 -11.00 -0.90
N ALA A 86 -1.09 -9.69 -0.77
CA ALA A 86 -2.11 -9.16 0.12
C ALA A 86 -3.51 -9.71 -0.22
N CYS A 87 -3.86 -9.76 -1.52
CA CYS A 87 -5.11 -10.37 -1.99
C CYS A 87 -5.21 -11.87 -1.65
N LEU A 88 -4.09 -12.60 -1.66
CA LEU A 88 -4.04 -14.02 -1.33
C LEU A 88 -4.07 -14.30 0.17
N ILE A 89 -3.50 -13.39 0.97
CA ILE A 89 -3.40 -13.47 2.44
C ILE A 89 -4.72 -13.06 3.12
N TYR A 90 -5.49 -12.14 2.51
CA TYR A 90 -6.80 -11.69 2.99
C TYR A 90 -7.77 -12.85 3.34
N PRO A 91 -8.01 -13.85 2.49
CA PRO A 91 -8.89 -14.97 2.82
C PRO A 91 -8.34 -15.93 3.90
N LEU A 92 -7.01 -16.01 4.07
CA LEU A 92 -6.35 -16.91 5.03
C LEU A 92 -6.27 -16.33 6.45
N THR A 93 -6.11 -15.02 6.58
CA THR A 93 -5.88 -14.35 7.89
C THR A 93 -7.17 -14.14 8.68
N PHE A 94 -8.33 -14.14 8.00
CA PHE A 94 -9.65 -13.90 8.60
C PHE A 94 -10.10 -14.97 9.61
N HIS A 95 -9.65 -16.23 9.48
CA HIS A 95 -9.96 -17.27 10.47
C HIS A 95 -9.28 -17.05 11.83
N ALA A 96 -8.16 -16.32 11.87
CA ALA A 96 -7.41 -16.06 13.08
C ALA A 96 -7.89 -14.79 13.81
N LEU A 97 -8.28 -13.76 13.06
CA LEU A 97 -8.60 -12.42 13.59
C LEU A 97 -9.99 -12.32 14.23
N ALA A 98 -10.95 -13.18 13.83
CA ALA A 98 -12.30 -13.21 14.39
C ALA A 98 -12.39 -13.56 15.88
N ARG A 99 -11.30 -14.03 16.51
CA ARG A 99 -11.27 -14.46 17.92
C ARG A 99 -10.79 -13.40 18.92
N TRP A 100 -10.25 -12.26 18.47
CA TRP A 100 -9.39 -11.41 19.33
C TRP A 100 -9.92 -10.00 19.69
N SER A 101 -11.22 -9.71 19.48
CA SER A 101 -11.92 -8.43 19.81
C SER A 101 -12.07 -7.44 18.64
N LEU A 102 -13.26 -6.81 18.57
CA LEU A 102 -13.76 -5.95 17.48
C LEU A 102 -12.87 -4.73 17.16
N ILE A 103 -12.23 -4.12 18.16
CA ILE A 103 -11.35 -2.95 17.96
C ILE A 103 -9.99 -3.39 17.38
N GLY A 104 -9.38 -4.44 17.93
CA GLY A 104 -8.07 -4.94 17.46
C GLY A 104 -8.17 -5.55 16.07
N GLY A 105 -9.28 -6.23 15.77
CA GLY A 105 -9.55 -6.79 14.45
C GLY A 105 -9.74 -5.72 13.37
N ALA A 106 -10.30 -4.56 13.69
CA ALA A 106 -10.46 -3.47 12.73
C ALA A 106 -9.12 -2.80 12.38
N PHE A 107 -8.22 -2.62 13.36
CA PHE A 107 -6.87 -2.07 13.12
C PHE A 107 -5.95 -3.04 12.39
N ALA A 108 -6.06 -4.35 12.65
CA ALA A 108 -5.24 -5.35 11.98
C ALA A 108 -5.77 -5.75 10.59
N ALA A 109 -7.01 -5.39 10.26
CA ALA A 109 -7.59 -5.64 8.94
C ALA A 109 -7.33 -4.50 7.93
N CYS A 110 -7.08 -3.28 8.39
CA CYS A 110 -6.65 -2.14 7.56
C CYS A 110 -5.13 -2.21 7.33
#